data_AF-A0A1M6S328-F1
#
_entry.id   AF-A0A1M6S328-F1
#
_cell.length_a   1.000
_cell.length_b   1.000
_cell.length_c   1.000
_cell.angle_alpha   90.00
_cell.angle_beta   90.00
_cell.angle_gamma   90.00
#
_symmetry.space_group_name_H-M   'P 1'
#
loop_
_entity.id
_entity.type
_entity.pdbx_description
1 polymer ?
#
loop_
_entity_poly.entity_id
_entity_poly.type
_entity_poly.pdbx_seq_one_letter_code
_entity_poly.pdbx_strand_id
1 'polypeptide(L)' 'MPNGLHRVEAKKRVLAMVAQMDKEGFGNCTNLYECQAACPKGITVDYIAKMNREYLGATVSYAEKVYGKD' A
#
# COMPACT_ATOMS: atom_id res chain seq x y z
N MET A 1 -8.40 19.27 -4.69
CA MET A 1 -7.89 19.08 -3.32
C MET A 1 -6.53 19.77 -3.23
N PRO A 2 -6.34 20.76 -2.35
CA PRO A 2 -5.10 21.52 -2.29
C PRO A 2 -3.98 20.64 -1.69
N ASN A 3 -2.94 20.44 -2.50
CA ASN A 3 -1.53 20.42 -2.12
C ASN A 3 -1.09 19.47 -0.98
N GLY A 4 -0.83 18.21 -1.34
CA GLY A 4 0.43 17.54 -0.98
C GLY A 4 0.69 17.10 0.47
N LEU A 5 -0.18 17.42 1.43
CA LEU A 5 0.02 17.09 2.85
C LEU A 5 0.23 15.58 3.09
N HIS A 6 -0.45 14.74 2.31
CA HIS A 6 -0.37 13.28 2.43
C HIS A 6 0.93 12.63 1.97
N ARG A 7 1.86 13.37 1.34
CA ARG A 7 3.11 12.80 0.84
C ARG A 7 4.09 12.51 1.96
N VAL A 8 4.09 13.32 3.01
CA VAL A 8 5.03 13.17 4.15
C VAL A 8 4.77 11.86 4.88
N GLU A 9 3.50 11.55 5.16
CA GLU A 9 3.09 10.33 5.85
C GLU A 9 2.95 9.10 4.93
N ALA A 10 3.09 9.26 3.61
CA ALA A 10 2.77 8.21 2.63
C ALA A 10 3.54 6.90 2.90
N LYS A 11 4.84 7.01 3.16
CA LYS A 11 5.70 5.83 3.46
C LYS A 11 5.26 5.13 4.75
N LYS A 12 4.97 5.89 5.81
CA LYS A 12 4.45 5.32 7.07
C LYS A 12 3.09 4.66 6.87
N ARG A 13 2.20 5.32 6.14
CA ARG A 13 0.83 4.85 5.89
C ARG A 13 0.82 3.56 5.08
N VAL A 14 1.63 3.44 4.02
CA VAL A 14 1.66 2.23 3.19
C VAL A 14 2.24 1.04 3.96
N LEU A 15 3.28 1.25 4.78
CA LEU A 15 3.82 0.21 5.66
C LEU A 15 2.78 -0.27 6.68
N ALA A 16 2.05 0.66 7.30
CA ALA A 16 0.99 0.32 8.26
C ALA A 16 -0.20 -0.39 7.60
N MET A 17 -0.55 0.01 6.38
CA MET A 17 -1.61 -0.61 5.60
C MET A 17 -1.30 -2.07 5.29
N VAL A 18 -0.11 -2.37 4.75
CA VAL A 18 0.30 -3.74 4.43
C VAL A 18 0.45 -4.58 5.70
N ALA A 19 1.01 -4.03 6.78
CA ALA A 19 1.06 -4.72 8.06
C ALA A 19 -0.33 -5.10 8.59
N GLN A 20 -1.36 -4.28 8.34
CA GLN A 20 -2.73 -4.63 8.68
C GLN A 20 -3.30 -5.69 7.74
N MET A 21 -3.03 -5.61 6.43
CA MET A 21 -3.41 -6.64 5.46
C MET A 21 -2.86 -8.02 5.83
N ASP A 22 -1.60 -8.08 6.28
CA ASP A 22 -0.95 -9.32 6.71
C ASP A 22 -1.61 -9.87 7.99
N LYS A 23 -1.92 -9.01 8.97
CA LYS A 23 -2.65 -9.41 10.19
C LYS A 23 -4.04 -9.95 9.89
N GLU A 24 -4.71 -9.37 8.90
CA GLU A 24 -6.05 -9.78 8.46
C GLU A 24 -6.01 -10.98 7.49
N GLY A 25 -4.82 -11.39 7.04
CA GLY A 25 -4.65 -12.53 6.15
C GLY A 25 -5.11 -12.27 4.71
N PHE A 26 -5.19 -11.02 4.26
CA PHE A 26 -5.59 -10.69 2.89
C PHE A 26 -4.59 -11.17 1.83
N GLY A 27 -3.33 -11.36 2.21
CA GLY A 27 -2.28 -11.80 1.29
C GLY A 27 -1.95 -10.78 0.20
N ASN A 28 -1.22 -11.23 -0.81
CA ASN A 28 -0.73 -10.41 -1.91
C ASN A 28 -1.54 -10.61 -3.19
N CYS A 29 -1.55 -9.59 -4.05
CA CYS A 29 -2.17 -9.67 -5.38
C CYS A 29 -1.52 -10.79 -6.23
N THR A 30 -2.33 -11.69 -6.77
CA THR A 30 -1.91 -12.76 -7.70
C THR A 30 -2.09 -12.40 -9.19
N ASN A 31 -2.55 -11.18 -9.48
CA ASN A 31 -2.80 -10.66 -10.84
C ASN A 31 -3.85 -11.47 -11.63
N LEU A 32 -4.86 -12.01 -10.96
CA LEU A 32 -6.04 -12.60 -11.62
C LEU A 32 -7.07 -11.55 -12.08
N TYR A 33 -6.96 -10.31 -11.58
CA TYR A 33 -7.82 -9.17 -11.93
C TYR A 33 -9.32 -9.30 -11.59
N GLU A 34 -9.72 -10.35 -10.86
CA GLU A 34 -11.11 -10.56 -10.42
C GLU A 34 -11.65 -9.41 -9.55
N CYS A 35 -10.80 -8.81 -8.71
CA CYS A 35 -11.19 -7.71 -7.83
C CYS A 35 -11.64 -6.46 -8.59
N GLN A 36 -10.99 -6.13 -9.72
CA GLN A 36 -11.42 -5.01 -10.57
C GLN A 36 -12.72 -5.36 -11.31
N ALA A 37 -12.83 -6.58 -11.84
CA ALA A 37 -14.02 -7.02 -12.57
C ALA A 37 -15.28 -7.02 -11.68
N ALA A 38 -15.14 -7.38 -10.41
CA ALA A 38 -16.25 -7.42 -9.45
C ALA A 38 -16.54 -6.07 -8.78
N CYS A 39 -15.67 -5.05 -8.90
CA CYS A 39 -15.79 -3.82 -8.13
C CYS A 39 -16.98 -2.96 -8.61
N PRO A 40 -18.01 -2.72 -7.77
CA PRO A 40 -19.17 -1.92 -8.16
C PRO A 40 -18.86 -0.42 -8.30
N LYS A 41 -17.64 -0.01 -7.91
CA LYS A 41 -17.15 1.38 -8.01
C LYS A 41 -16.14 1.58 -9.14
N GLY A 42 -15.89 0.54 -9.95
CA GLY A 42 -14.97 0.63 -11.09
C GLY A 42 -13.52 0.92 -10.68
N ILE A 43 -13.10 0.48 -9.49
CA ILE A 43 -11.71 0.64 -9.05
C ILE A 43 -10.82 -0.26 -9.88
N THR A 44 -9.81 0.32 -10.51
CA THR A 44 -8.84 -0.43 -11.31
C THR A 44 -7.70 -0.98 -10.45
N VAL A 45 -7.06 -2.04 -10.94
CA VAL A 45 -5.87 -2.63 -10.31
C VAL A 45 -4.67 -1.67 -10.28
N ASP A 46 -4.72 -0.54 -10.99
CA ASP A 46 -3.66 0.49 -10.94
C ASP A 46 -3.45 1.04 -9.53
N TYR A 47 -4.51 1.07 -8.71
CA TYR A 47 -4.42 1.47 -7.31
C TYR A 47 -3.66 0.45 -6.47
N ILE A 48 -3.86 -0.85 -6.72
CA ILE A 48 -3.09 -1.92 -6.07
C ILE A 48 -1.64 -1.87 -6.55
N ALA A 49 -1.41 -1.70 -7.85
CA ALA A 49 -0.06 -1.57 -8.41
C ALA A 49 0.68 -0.35 -7.84
N LYS A 50 -0.03 0.78 -7.65
CA LYS A 50 0.52 1.98 -6.99
C LYS A 50 0.89 1.68 -5.54
N MET A 51 -0.01 1.05 -4.78
CA MET A 51 0.25 0.67 -3.39
C MET A 51 1.49 -0.22 -3.29
N ASN A 52 1.61 -1.25 -4.13
CA ASN A 52 2.77 -2.15 -4.14
C ASN A 52 4.09 -1.41 -4.44
N ARG A 53 4.09 -0.46 -5.39
CA ARG A 53 5.26 0.39 -5.68
C ARG A 53 5.64 1.29 -4.50
N GLU A 54 4.65 1.90 -3.86
CA GLU A 54 4.87 2.73 -2.67
C GLU A 54 5.39 1.90 -1.50
N TYR A 55 4.86 0.69 -1.30
CA TYR A 55 5.32 -0.25 -0.28
C TYR A 55 6.78 -0.63 -0.52
N LEU A 56 7.14 -1.08 -1.73
CA LEU A 56 8.52 -1.43 -2.06
C LEU A 56 9.48 -0.26 -1.80
N GLY A 57 9.12 0.95 -2.26
CA GLY A 57 9.92 2.14 -2.03
C GLY A 57 10.05 2.49 -0.54
N ALA A 58 8.99 2.33 0.24
CA ALA A 58 9.00 2.57 1.69
C ALA A 58 9.84 1.52 2.43
N THR A 59 9.76 0.25 2.04
CA THR A 59 10.55 -0.83 2.65
C THR A 59 12.04 -0.60 2.48
N VAL A 60 12.48 -0.17 1.30
CA VAL A 60 13.90 0.09 1.03
C VAL A 60 14.42 1.40 1.66
N SER A 61 13.57 2.43 1.81
CA SER A 61 14.03 3.78 2.17
C SER A 61 13.49 4.34 3.50
N TYR A 62 12.65 3.59 4.22
CA TYR A 62 11.91 4.11 5.37
C TYR A 62 11.56 3.08 6.45
N ALA A 63 11.50 1.77 6.13
CA ALA A 63 11.10 0.75 7.11
C ALA A 63 11.98 0.71 8.37
N GLU A 64 13.29 0.94 8.25
CA GLU A 64 14.21 1.02 9.40
C GLU A 64 13.79 2.12 10.40
N LYS A 65 13.25 3.26 9.94
CA LYS A 65 12.80 4.33 10.85
C LYS A 65 11.49 4.02 11.58
N VAL A 66 10.78 2.97 11.17
CA VAL A 66 9.47 2.58 11.74
C VAL A 66 9.58 1.28 12.56
N TYR A 67 10.42 0.34 12.12
CA TYR A 67 10.60 -0.99 12.74
C TYR A 67 12.02 -1.22 13.27
N GLY A 68 12.97 -0.32 13.00
CA GLY A 68 14.33 -0.36 13.54
C GLY A 68 14.36 0.11 14.98
N LYS A 69 14.91 -0.77 15.81
CA LYS A 69 15.18 -0.65 17.24
C LYS A 69 16.21 0.46 17.49
N ASP A 70 16.11 1.12 18.65
CA ASP A 70 17.22 1.89 19.25
C ASP A 70 18.53 1.08 19.27
#